data_AF-A0A1H6FCA8-F1
#
_entry.id   AF-A0A1H6FCA8-F1
#
_cell.length_a   1.000
_cell.length_b   1.000
_cell.length_c   1.000
_cell.angle_alpha   90.00
_cell.angle_beta   90.00
_cell.angle_gamma   90.00
#
_symmetry.space_group_name_H-M   'P 1'
#
loop_
_entity.id
_entity.type
_entity.pdbx_description
1 polymer ?
#
loop_
_entity_poly.entity_id
_entity_poly.type
_entity_poly.pdbx_seq_one_letter_code
_entity_poly.pdbx_strand_id
1 'polypeptide(L)'
;MDAVYQAREGPPEENLEEKYQILLEDFKAECERIKGESKHKKARALAVEFLNDWEAIFMVLRHPHMPLTNNEAEHALRHWVIMRKITYGTQTEVGTRVFALLASVIDTCRKRDVSPWRYLEKVIGERRAGRSAPALPVAQVEGSEWLHLVS
;
A
#
# COMPACT_ATOMS: atom_id res chain seq x y z
N MET A 1 -22.37 3.36 -6.00
CA MET A 1 -21.12 3.92 -6.56
C MET A 1 -21.07 5.42 -6.34
N ASP A 2 -22.11 6.17 -6.70
CA ASP A 2 -22.12 7.64 -6.65
C ASP A 2 -21.75 8.24 -5.29
N ALA A 3 -22.22 7.68 -4.17
CA ALA A 3 -21.90 8.21 -2.84
C ALA A 3 -20.40 8.21 -2.50
N VAL A 4 -19.64 7.20 -2.93
CA VAL A 4 -18.19 7.14 -2.70
C VAL A 4 -17.46 8.15 -3.60
N TYR A 5 -17.95 8.37 -4.83
CA TYR A 5 -17.41 9.39 -5.71
C TYR A 5 -17.70 10.81 -5.20
N GLN A 6 -18.91 11.06 -4.70
CA GLN A 6 -19.27 12.34 -4.08
C GLN A 6 -18.41 12.62 -2.84
N ALA A 7 -18.18 11.61 -2.00
CA ALA A 7 -17.32 11.71 -0.82
C ALA A 7 -15.82 11.91 -1.13
N ARG A 8 -15.41 11.84 -2.40
CA ARG A 8 -14.05 12.20 -2.85
C ARG A 8 -13.91 13.68 -3.15
N GLU A 9 -14.99 14.33 -3.59
CA GLU A 9 -14.98 15.75 -3.96
C GLU A 9 -15.17 16.68 -2.75
N GLY A 10 -15.67 16.14 -1.62
CA GLY A 10 -15.79 16.84 -0.35
C GLY A 10 -16.03 15.88 0.82
N PRO A 11 -15.95 16.35 2.08
CA PRO A 11 -16.25 15.52 3.23
C PRO A 11 -17.69 15.01 3.12
N PRO A 12 -17.93 13.69 3.28
CA PRO A 12 -19.27 13.15 3.17
C PRO A 12 -20.15 13.74 4.27
N GLU A 13 -21.39 14.12 3.91
CA GLU A 13 -22.38 14.64 4.86
C GLU A 13 -22.81 13.58 5.90
N GLU A 14 -22.62 12.29 5.58
CA GLU A 14 -23.03 11.15 6.39
C GLU A 14 -21.89 10.13 6.55
N ASN A 15 -21.90 9.36 7.65
CA ASN A 15 -21.02 8.22 7.82
C ASN A 15 -21.39 7.10 6.83
N LEU A 16 -20.56 6.89 5.81
CA LEU A 16 -20.82 5.89 4.76
C LEU A 16 -20.82 4.45 5.29
N GLU A 17 -20.05 4.16 6.35
CA GLU A 17 -20.01 2.82 6.94
C GLU A 17 -21.35 2.47 7.60
N GLU A 18 -21.90 3.39 8.39
CA GLU A 18 -23.24 3.24 8.99
C GLU A 18 -24.32 3.17 7.92
N LYS A 19 -24.23 4.03 6.90
CA LYS A 19 -25.19 4.07 5.79
C LYS A 19 -25.31 2.74 5.05
N TYR A 20 -24.19 2.06 4.83
CA TYR A 20 -24.15 0.82 4.07
C TYR A 20 -24.08 -0.46 4.94
N GLN A 21 -24.15 -0.34 6.27
CA GLN A 21 -23.94 -1.46 7.18
C GLN A 21 -24.83 -2.67 6.87
N ILE A 22 -26.15 -2.47 6.74
CA ILE A 22 -27.11 -3.55 6.47
C ILE A 22 -26.79 -4.23 5.13
N LEU A 23 -26.49 -3.44 4.10
CA LEU A 23 -26.15 -3.97 2.78
C LEU A 23 -24.85 -4.79 2.81
N LEU A 24 -23.87 -4.36 3.60
CA LEU A 24 -22.61 -5.08 3.77
C LEU A 24 -22.80 -6.38 4.56
N GLU A 25 -23.64 -6.38 5.60
CA GLU A 25 -23.98 -7.59 6.34
C GLU A 25 -24.68 -8.62 5.45
N ASP A 26 -25.68 -8.19 4.67
CA ASP A 26 -26.37 -9.03 3.69
C ASP A 26 -25.41 -9.59 2.64
N PHE A 27 -24.52 -8.74 2.10
CA PHE A 27 -23.53 -9.16 1.11
C PHE A 27 -22.54 -10.17 1.70
N LYS A 28 -22.10 -9.97 2.95
CA LYS A 28 -21.21 -10.90 3.65
C LYS A 28 -21.87 -12.27 3.84
N ALA A 29 -23.13 -12.28 4.25
CA ALA A 29 -23.91 -13.51 4.41
C ALA A 29 -24.03 -14.27 3.07
N GLU A 30 -24.27 -13.55 1.98
CA GLU A 30 -24.34 -14.14 0.64
C GLU A 30 -22.98 -14.70 0.19
N CYS A 31 -21.87 -14.02 0.50
CA CYS A 31 -20.53 -14.56 0.25
C CYS A 31 -20.29 -15.89 1.01
N GLU A 32 -20.65 -15.99 2.29
CA GLU A 32 -20.52 -17.24 3.05
C GLU A 32 -21.39 -18.36 2.46
N ARG A 33 -22.62 -18.03 2.04
CA ARG A 33 -23.51 -18.98 1.37
C ARG A 33 -22.91 -19.49 0.05
N ILE A 34 -22.44 -18.59 -0.81
CA ILE A 34 -21.81 -18.94 -2.10
C ILE A 34 -20.55 -19.78 -1.88
N LYS A 35 -19.73 -19.45 -0.88
CA LYS A 35 -18.52 -20.18 -0.50
C LYS A 35 -18.83 -21.64 -0.14
N GLY A 36 -19.89 -21.88 0.64
CA GLY A 36 -20.29 -23.22 1.06
C GLY A 36 -21.09 -24.02 0.02
N GLU A 37 -21.98 -23.37 -0.72
CA GLU A 37 -23.06 -24.05 -1.44
C GLU A 37 -22.97 -23.96 -2.97
N SER A 38 -22.25 -22.97 -3.52
CA SER A 38 -22.27 -22.73 -4.96
C SER A 38 -21.58 -23.84 -5.74
N LYS A 39 -22.23 -24.37 -6.78
CA LYS A 39 -21.64 -25.33 -7.73
C LYS A 39 -20.63 -24.67 -8.69
N HIS A 40 -20.64 -23.34 -8.79
CA HIS A 40 -19.77 -22.59 -9.70
C HIS A 40 -18.44 -22.23 -9.04
N LYS A 41 -17.35 -22.87 -9.51
CA LYS A 41 -15.99 -22.66 -8.97
C LYS A 41 -15.57 -21.19 -8.92
N LYS A 42 -15.85 -20.41 -9.98
CA LYS A 42 -15.48 -18.98 -10.06
C LYS A 42 -16.24 -18.12 -9.04
N ALA A 43 -17.53 -18.36 -8.86
CA ALA A 43 -18.33 -17.64 -7.86
C ALA A 43 -17.84 -17.94 -6.44
N ARG A 44 -17.52 -19.21 -6.17
CA ARG A 44 -16.94 -19.62 -4.88
C ARG A 44 -15.59 -18.95 -4.61
N ALA A 45 -14.71 -18.94 -5.60
CA ALA A 45 -13.40 -18.28 -5.49
C ALA A 45 -13.58 -16.78 -5.19
N LEU A 46 -14.44 -16.09 -5.96
CA LEU A 46 -14.71 -14.68 -5.75
C LEU A 46 -15.25 -14.38 -4.34
N ALA A 47 -16.19 -15.20 -3.84
CA ALA A 47 -16.70 -15.04 -2.49
C ALA A 47 -15.62 -15.23 -1.41
N VAL A 48 -14.70 -16.18 -1.60
CA VAL A 48 -13.55 -16.38 -0.71
C VAL A 48 -12.63 -15.15 -0.71
N GLU A 49 -12.33 -14.59 -1.88
CA GLU A 49 -11.50 -13.36 -1.98
C GLU A 49 -12.15 -12.20 -1.22
N PHE A 50 -13.46 -11.96 -1.41
CA PHE A 50 -14.18 -10.92 -0.65
C PHE A 50 -14.11 -11.14 0.87
N LEU A 51 -14.25 -12.38 1.33
CA LEU A 51 -14.22 -12.69 2.76
C LEU A 51 -12.82 -12.56 3.36
N ASN A 52 -11.77 -12.91 2.60
CA ASN A 52 -10.38 -12.79 3.05
C ASN A 52 -9.93 -11.33 3.17
N ASP A 53 -10.32 -10.50 2.20
CA ASP A 53 -9.86 -9.11 2.09
C ASP A 53 -10.95 -8.08 2.46
N TRP A 54 -11.96 -8.50 3.24
CA TRP A 54 -13.16 -7.72 3.55
C TRP A 54 -12.84 -6.29 4.01
N GLU A 55 -12.01 -6.16 5.04
CA GLU A 55 -11.63 -4.85 5.60
C GLU A 55 -10.89 -4.00 4.56
N ALA A 56 -10.00 -4.59 3.76
CA ALA A 56 -9.23 -3.86 2.76
C ALA A 56 -10.12 -3.34 1.62
N ILE A 57 -11.07 -4.16 1.17
CA ILE A 57 -12.00 -3.82 0.08
C ILE A 57 -12.93 -2.67 0.50
N PHE A 58 -13.46 -2.72 1.73
CA PHE A 58 -14.45 -1.74 2.20
C PHE A 58 -13.84 -0.56 2.99
N MET A 59 -12.52 -0.51 3.15
CA MET A 59 -11.82 0.61 3.80
C MET A 59 -12.13 1.97 3.17
N VAL A 60 -12.48 2.01 1.87
CA VAL A 60 -12.88 3.23 1.17
C VAL A 60 -14.12 3.90 1.79
N LEU A 61 -14.96 3.17 2.52
CA LEU A 61 -16.10 3.77 3.23
C LEU A 61 -15.65 4.63 4.42
N ARG A 62 -14.55 4.24 5.08
CA ARG A 62 -13.91 5.02 6.15
C ARG A 62 -12.97 6.10 5.59
N HIS A 63 -12.35 5.83 4.44
CA HIS A 63 -11.38 6.71 3.81
C HIS A 63 -11.66 6.90 2.30
N PRO A 64 -12.68 7.69 1.92
CA PRO A 64 -13.11 7.82 0.52
C PRO A 64 -12.03 8.35 -0.43
N HIS A 65 -11.10 9.14 0.10
CA HIS A 65 -9.97 9.74 -0.62
C HIS A 65 -8.87 8.72 -0.99
N MET A 66 -8.83 7.55 -0.37
CA MET A 66 -7.85 6.52 -0.75
C MET A 66 -8.14 5.98 -2.16
N PRO A 67 -7.10 5.62 -2.95
CA PRO A 67 -7.32 4.97 -4.25
C PRO A 67 -8.15 3.68 -4.13
N LEU A 68 -9.03 3.42 -5.11
CA LEU A 68 -9.80 2.17 -5.17
C LEU A 68 -8.96 0.97 -5.59
N THR A 69 -7.79 1.21 -6.16
CA THR A 69 -6.91 0.19 -6.72
C THR A 69 -5.58 0.16 -5.98
N ASN A 70 -4.93 -1.00 -5.99
CA ASN A 70 -3.61 -1.19 -5.39
C ASN A 70 -2.46 -0.82 -6.35
N ASN A 71 -2.74 -0.02 -7.39
CA ASN A 71 -1.80 0.24 -8.49
C ASN A 71 -0.47 0.81 -8.01
N GLU A 72 -0.48 1.70 -7.00
CA GLU A 72 0.74 2.28 -6.46
C GLU A 72 1.63 1.24 -5.77
N ALA A 73 1.04 0.32 -4.99
CA ALA A 73 1.82 -0.72 -4.33
C ALA A 73 2.32 -1.76 -5.34
N GLU A 74 1.49 -2.13 -6.32
CA GLU A 74 1.91 -3.01 -7.43
C GLU A 74 3.08 -2.40 -8.22
N HIS A 75 2.98 -1.11 -8.54
CA HIS A 75 4.03 -0.39 -9.23
C HIS A 75 5.33 -0.33 -8.42
N ALA A 76 5.24 -0.09 -7.10
CA ALA A 76 6.39 -0.10 -6.21
C ALA A 76 7.10 -1.48 -6.21
N LEU A 77 6.34 -2.57 -6.19
CA LEU A 77 6.90 -3.93 -6.15
C LEU A 77 7.40 -4.43 -7.51
N ARG A 78 6.87 -3.89 -8.62
CA ARG A 78 7.10 -4.39 -9.98
C ARG A 78 8.58 -4.52 -10.34
N HIS A 79 9.38 -3.51 -10.05
CA HIS A 79 10.81 -3.52 -10.37
C HIS A 79 11.56 -4.63 -9.61
N TRP A 80 11.16 -4.94 -8.37
CA TRP A 80 11.76 -6.00 -7.58
C TRP A 80 11.35 -7.39 -8.04
N VAL A 81 10.10 -7.56 -8.49
CA VAL A 81 9.63 -8.81 -9.11
C VAL A 81 10.38 -9.10 -10.40
N ILE A 82 10.58 -8.09 -11.26
CA ILE A 82 11.36 -8.21 -12.49
C ILE A 82 12.81 -8.59 -12.17
N MET A 83 13.43 -7.89 -11.21
CA MET A 83 14.80 -8.18 -10.77
C MET A 83 14.93 -9.63 -10.30
N ARG A 84 14.03 -10.09 -9.42
CA ARG A 84 14.02 -11.48 -8.93
C ARG A 84 13.91 -12.49 -10.08
N LYS A 85 13.10 -12.19 -11.11
CA LYS A 85 12.95 -13.07 -12.28
C LYS A 85 14.24 -13.16 -13.10
N ILE A 86 14.96 -12.04 -13.26
CA ILE A 86 16.21 -11.98 -14.03
C ILE A 86 17.37 -12.66 -13.27
N THR A 87 17.46 -12.44 -11.96
CA THR A 87 18.55 -12.97 -11.12
C THR A 87 18.30 -14.37 -10.59
N TYR A 88 17.13 -14.96 -10.86
CA TYR A 88 16.63 -16.17 -10.21
C TYR A 88 16.49 -16.04 -8.67
N GLY A 89 16.43 -14.81 -8.17
CA GLY A 89 16.27 -14.50 -6.76
C GLY A 89 17.46 -14.93 -5.89
N THR A 90 17.24 -14.88 -4.58
CA THR A 90 18.22 -15.23 -3.56
C THR A 90 18.14 -16.72 -3.24
N GLN A 91 19.30 -17.37 -3.07
CA GLN A 91 19.40 -18.82 -2.84
C GLN A 91 19.50 -19.18 -1.34
N THR A 92 19.48 -18.19 -0.45
CA THR A 92 19.57 -18.38 1.01
C THR A 92 18.58 -17.47 1.72
N GLU A 93 18.12 -17.88 2.90
CA GLU A 93 17.25 -17.08 3.75
C GLU A 93 17.89 -15.73 4.12
N VAL A 94 19.19 -15.75 4.45
CA VAL A 94 19.97 -14.54 4.74
C VAL A 94 19.96 -13.60 3.52
N GLY A 95 20.20 -14.12 2.32
CA GLY A 95 20.13 -13.34 1.09
C GLY A 95 18.75 -12.73 0.87
N THR A 96 17.69 -13.51 1.06
CA THR A 96 16.29 -13.04 0.95
C THR A 96 16.00 -11.90 1.91
N ARG A 97 16.45 -12.02 3.17
CA ARG A 97 16.28 -10.98 4.18
C ARG A 97 17.05 -9.71 3.81
N VAL A 98 18.30 -9.84 3.38
CA VAL A 98 19.12 -8.69 2.95
C VAL A 98 18.47 -7.99 1.75
N PHE A 99 18.00 -8.75 0.76
CA PHE A 99 17.30 -8.19 -0.39
C PHE A 99 16.03 -7.43 0.01
N ALA A 100 15.19 -8.01 0.88
CA ALA A 100 13.98 -7.36 1.35
C ALA A 100 14.27 -6.05 2.10
N LEU A 101 15.30 -6.02 2.94
CA LEU A 101 15.74 -4.81 3.63
C LEU A 101 16.25 -3.74 2.66
N LEU A 102 17.08 -4.11 1.69
CA LEU A 102 17.60 -3.18 0.69
C LEU A 102 16.47 -2.62 -0.18
N ALA A 103 15.55 -3.46 -0.66
CA ALA A 103 14.39 -3.02 -1.44
C ALA A 103 13.55 -2.00 -0.65
N SER A 104 13.26 -2.30 0.62
CA SER A 104 12.51 -1.41 1.51
C SER A 104 13.20 -0.05 1.72
N VAL A 105 14.51 -0.05 1.97
CA VAL A 105 15.30 1.19 2.11
C VAL A 105 15.30 1.98 0.81
N ILE A 106 15.52 1.32 -0.32
CA ILE A 106 15.58 1.97 -1.63
C ILE A 106 14.22 2.60 -1.99
N ASP A 107 13.13 1.87 -1.79
CA ASP A 107 11.78 2.39 -2.07
C ASP A 107 11.41 3.53 -1.13
N THR A 108 11.81 3.46 0.14
CA THR A 108 11.62 4.57 1.09
C THR A 108 12.37 5.81 0.64
N CYS A 109 13.63 5.67 0.19
CA CYS A 109 14.40 6.80 -0.33
C CYS A 109 13.74 7.40 -1.58
N ARG A 110 13.32 6.57 -2.54
CA ARG A 110 12.62 7.00 -3.75
C ARG A 110 11.32 7.74 -3.44
N LYS A 111 10.50 7.23 -2.51
CA LYS A 111 9.25 7.86 -2.07
C LYS A 111 9.46 9.21 -1.39
N ARG A 112 10.66 9.47 -0.87
CA ARG A 112 11.03 10.68 -0.13
C ARG A 112 11.90 11.63 -0.93
N ASP A 113 12.05 11.37 -2.23
CA ASP A 113 12.91 12.07 -3.18
C ASP A 113 14.37 12.21 -2.72
N VAL A 114 14.89 11.15 -2.09
CA VAL A 114 16.29 11.08 -1.67
C VAL A 114 17.01 10.00 -2.47
N SER A 115 18.24 10.30 -2.89
CA SER A 115 19.09 9.31 -3.58
C SER A 115 19.36 8.11 -2.65
N PRO A 116 18.91 6.89 -3.01
CA PRO A 116 19.14 5.70 -2.19
C PRO A 116 20.62 5.38 -2.07
N TRP A 117 21.39 5.62 -3.13
CA TRP A 117 22.83 5.33 -3.16
C TRP A 117 23.62 6.23 -2.21
N ARG A 118 23.30 7.54 -2.16
CA ARG A 118 23.91 8.47 -1.20
C ARG A 118 23.57 8.12 0.23
N TYR A 119 22.33 7.70 0.48
CA TYR A 119 21.92 7.25 1.80
C TYR A 119 22.68 5.99 2.23
N LEU A 120 22.76 4.98 1.37
CA LEU A 120 23.50 3.74 1.66
C LEU A 120 25.00 3.98 1.84
N GLU A 121 25.61 4.84 1.02
CA GLU A 121 26.99 5.29 1.16
C GLU A 121 27.24 5.87 2.57
N LYS A 122 26.37 6.79 3.01
CA LYS A 122 26.43 7.38 4.35
C LYS A 122 26.27 6.33 5.45
N VAL A 123 25.28 5.44 5.34
CA VAL A 123 25.05 4.37 6.32
C VAL A 123 26.29 3.48 6.45
N ILE A 124 26.87 3.04 5.34
CA ILE A 124 28.06 2.19 5.34
C ILE A 124 29.26 2.94 5.94
N GLY A 125 29.46 4.20 5.59
CA GLY A 125 30.53 5.04 6.13
C GLY A 125 30.44 5.19 7.66
N GLU A 126 29.26 5.54 8.18
CA GLU A 126 29.01 5.68 9.61
C GLU A 126 29.24 4.37 10.37
N ARG A 127 28.72 3.26 9.85
CA ARG A 127 28.89 1.94 10.48
C ARG A 127 30.35 1.47 10.48
N ARG A 128 31.10 1.71 9.39
CA ARG A 128 32.54 1.38 9.31
C ARG A 128 33.38 2.21 10.28
N ALA A 129 32.96 3.43 10.58
CA ALA A 129 33.59 4.29 11.57
C ALA A 129 33.17 3.98 13.02
N GLY A 130 32.42 2.89 13.25
CA GLY A 130 31.96 2.48 14.58
C GLY A 130 30.77 3.28 15.13
N ARG A 131 30.17 4.17 14.34
CA ARG A 131 29.01 4.99 14.73
C ARG A 131 27.69 4.29 14.43
N SER A 132 26.58 4.82 14.95
CA SER A 132 25.23 4.33 14.64
C SER A 132 24.85 4.64 13.19
N ALA A 133 23.97 3.83 12.60
CA ALA A 133 23.42 4.17 11.29
C ALA A 133 22.56 5.44 11.40
N PRO A 134 22.61 6.36 10.41
CA PRO A 134 21.69 7.48 10.37
C PRO A 134 20.25 6.97 10.26
N ALA A 135 19.29 7.76 10.76
CA ALA A 135 17.88 7.49 10.54
C ALA A 135 17.53 7.55 9.05
N LEU A 136 16.45 6.85 8.66
CA LEU A 136 15.91 6.93 7.31
C LEU A 136 15.63 8.41 6.94
N PRO A 137 15.89 8.82 5.69
CA PRO A 137 15.71 10.21 5.27
C PRO A 137 14.27 10.66 5.50
N VAL A 138 14.03 11.90 5.93
CA VAL A 138 12.66 12.44 5.99
C VAL A 138 12.17 12.78 4.57
N ALA A 139 10.86 12.80 4.35
CA ALA A 139 10.30 13.27 3.08
C ALA A 139 10.69 14.73 2.89
N GLN A 140 11.22 15.09 1.71
CA GLN A 140 11.36 16.49 1.34
C GLN A 140 9.96 17.05 1.12
N VAL A 141 9.51 17.93 2.02
CA VAL A 141 8.26 18.67 1.81
C VAL A 141 8.59 19.79 0.82
N GLU A 142 8.15 19.67 -0.44
CA GLU A 142 8.03 20.83 -1.29
C GLU A 142 6.96 21.75 -0.68
N GLY A 143 7.37 22.83 -0.01
CA GLY A 143 6.42 23.69 0.67
C GLY A 143 7.00 24.79 1.55
N SER A 144 7.84 25.66 1.02
CA SER A 144 8.04 27.01 1.60
C SER A 144 8.02 28.14 0.57
N GLU A 145 7.35 27.96 -0.57
CA GLU A 145 7.16 29.05 -1.56
C GLU A 145 5.71 29.55 -1.74
N TRP A 146 4.71 28.94 -1.09
CA TRP A 146 3.30 29.35 -1.26
C TRP A 146 2.71 30.26 -0.15
N LEU A 147 3.50 30.70 0.84
CA LEU A 147 3.03 31.62 1.89
C LEU A 147 3.36 33.11 1.65
N HIS A 148 3.92 33.48 0.49
CA HIS A 148 4.26 34.88 0.17
C HIS A 148 3.38 35.56 -0.89
N LEU A 149 2.36 34.88 -1.44
CA LEU A 149 1.49 35.46 -2.49
C LEU A 149 0.04 35.72 -2.05
N VAL A 150 -0.26 35.63 -0.75
CA VAL A 150 -1.51 36.15 -0.19
C VAL A 150 -1.19 36.89 1.12
N SER A 151 -0.70 38.13 0.97
CA SER A 151 -0.81 39.17 1.99
C SER A 151 -1.00 40.52 1.31
#